data_AF-A0A1Y2E7K5-F1
#
_entry.id   AF-A0A1Y2E7K5-F1
#
_cell.length_a   1.000
_cell.length_b   1.000
_cell.length_c   1.000
_cell.angle_alpha   90.00
_cell.angle_beta   90.00
_cell.angle_gamma   90.00
#
_symmetry.space_group_name_H-M   'P 1'
#
loop_
_entity.id
_entity.type
_entity.pdbx_description
1 polymer ?
#
loop_
_entity_poly.entity_id
_entity_poly.type
_entity_poly.pdbx_seq_one_letter_code
_entity_poly.pdbx_strand_id
1 'polypeptide(L)'
;MAAPSEITVRNLSGSWKSNARLTDDPTAAMELQGVSWLVRKVIARAEINLAITQTTDASTGVSHIATVQKTLGRVMEADFVLDWQERGQVHAVFGQQDVKSRFCDVEQIEETFLREGWEPGLQEVVEVIVEGSGCTAWQVWGFEVIDGERHHVRRSLVAKGEKQQMIKMVYDWDEPKEV
;
A
#
# COMPACT_ATOMS: atom_id res chain seq x y z
N MET A 1 17.21 1.89 0.25
CA MET A 1 18.02 1.25 -0.81
C MET A 1 17.08 0.60 -1.81
N ALA A 2 17.58 0.18 -2.97
CA ALA A 2 16.82 -0.65 -3.89
C ALA A 2 16.41 -1.98 -3.21
N ALA A 3 15.21 -2.46 -3.52
CA ALA A 3 14.72 -3.76 -3.09
C ALA A 3 15.45 -4.89 -3.83
N PRO A 4 15.98 -5.91 -3.12
CA PRO A 4 16.58 -7.08 -3.75
C PRO A 4 15.60 -7.81 -4.68
N SER A 5 16.12 -8.52 -5.67
CA SER A 5 15.31 -9.27 -6.66
C SER A 5 14.45 -10.38 -6.06
N GLU A 6 14.93 -10.98 -4.96
CA GLU A 6 14.25 -12.02 -4.20
C GLU A 6 13.02 -11.51 -3.42
N ILE A 7 12.90 -10.19 -3.24
CA ILE A 7 11.74 -9.56 -2.62
C ILE A 7 10.70 -9.29 -3.72
N THR A 8 9.55 -9.96 -3.65
CA THR A 8 8.49 -9.92 -4.68
C THR A 8 7.14 -9.71 -4.03
N VAL A 9 6.07 -9.55 -4.80
CA VAL A 9 4.71 -9.45 -4.21
C VAL A 9 4.30 -10.73 -3.45
N ARG A 10 4.91 -11.87 -3.78
CA ARG A 10 4.75 -13.15 -3.07
C ARG A 10 5.60 -13.24 -1.79
N ASN A 11 6.53 -12.31 -1.59
CA ASN A 11 7.38 -12.21 -0.40
C ASN A 11 7.82 -10.76 -0.16
N LEU A 12 6.94 -9.97 0.46
CA LEU A 12 7.18 -8.58 0.85
C LEU A 12 7.78 -8.44 2.25
N SER A 13 8.01 -9.56 2.95
CA SER A 13 8.49 -9.59 4.33
C SER A 13 9.80 -8.82 4.47
N GLY A 14 9.82 -7.84 5.36
CA GLY A 14 10.98 -6.98 5.55
C GLY A 14 10.64 -5.60 6.12
N SER A 15 11.66 -4.75 6.18
CA SER A 15 11.54 -3.36 6.61
C SER A 15 11.67 -2.43 5.40
N TRP A 16 10.86 -1.39 5.41
CA TRP A 16 10.70 -0.46 4.31
C TRP A 16 10.62 0.96 4.85
N LYS A 17 11.18 1.92 4.11
CA LYS A 17 11.12 3.34 4.46
C LYS A 17 10.47 4.13 3.32
N SER A 18 9.49 4.97 3.63
CA SER A 18 8.88 5.83 2.62
C SER A 18 9.90 6.77 1.99
N ASN A 19 9.90 6.87 0.66
CA ASN A 19 10.73 7.81 -0.07
C ASN A 19 9.95 9.11 -0.29
N ALA A 20 10.21 10.12 0.54
CA ALA A 20 9.50 11.40 0.51
C ALA A 20 9.72 12.22 -0.77
N ARG A 21 10.74 11.89 -1.58
CA ARG A 21 10.99 12.55 -2.87
C ARG A 21 10.21 11.92 -4.02
N LEU A 22 9.95 10.62 -3.94
CA LEU A 22 9.29 9.84 -5.00
C LEU A 22 7.80 9.59 -4.72
N THR A 23 7.36 9.80 -3.48
CA THR A 23 5.95 9.71 -3.05
C THR A 23 5.21 11.00 -3.40
N ASP A 24 4.00 10.88 -3.97
CA ASP A 24 3.14 12.04 -4.22
C ASP A 24 2.55 12.61 -2.91
N ASP A 25 2.04 13.84 -2.93
CA ASP A 25 1.37 14.44 -1.77
C ASP A 25 0.03 13.74 -1.46
N PRO A 26 -0.12 13.08 -0.30
CA PRO A 26 -1.35 12.37 0.07
C PRO A 26 -2.50 13.28 0.51
N THR A 27 -2.26 14.58 0.66
CA THR A 27 -3.22 15.50 1.28
C THR A 27 -4.58 15.49 0.57
N ALA A 28 -4.62 15.54 -0.76
CA ALA A 28 -5.88 15.58 -1.51
C ALA A 28 -6.67 14.26 -1.38
N ALA A 29 -5.99 13.12 -1.45
CA ALA A 29 -6.60 11.80 -1.28
C ALA A 29 -7.11 11.58 0.17
N MET A 30 -6.37 12.07 1.17
CA MET A 30 -6.78 12.01 2.58
C MET A 30 -7.97 12.93 2.86
N GLU A 31 -8.04 14.09 2.21
CA GLU A 31 -9.18 15.01 2.31
C GLU A 31 -10.47 14.36 1.79
N LEU A 32 -10.42 13.68 0.64
CA LEU A 32 -11.57 12.94 0.13
C LEU A 32 -12.08 11.91 1.16
N GLN A 33 -11.15 11.22 1.81
CA GLN A 33 -11.43 10.23 2.86
C GLN A 33 -11.85 10.84 4.21
N GLY A 34 -12.04 12.16 4.29
CA GLY A 34 -12.58 12.84 5.48
C GLY A 34 -11.54 13.12 6.57
N VAL A 35 -10.25 12.99 6.28
CA VAL A 35 -9.20 13.27 7.25
C VAL A 35 -9.08 14.78 7.49
N SER A 36 -9.07 15.21 8.75
CA SER A 36 -9.01 16.63 9.09
C SER A 36 -7.71 17.31 8.61
N TRP A 37 -7.82 18.56 8.17
CA TRP A 37 -6.71 19.38 7.67
C TRP A 37 -5.43 19.31 8.51
N LEU A 38 -5.58 19.40 9.84
CA LEU A 38 -4.43 19.39 10.75
C LEU A 38 -3.70 18.04 10.71
N VAL A 39 -4.44 16.93 10.65
CA VAL A 39 -3.88 15.59 10.52
C VAL A 39 -3.19 15.41 9.17
N ARG A 40 -3.78 15.91 8.08
CA ARG A 40 -3.19 15.82 6.74
C ARG A 40 -1.82 16.51 6.66
N LYS A 41 -1.71 17.73 7.16
CA LYS A 41 -0.44 18.49 7.21
C LYS A 41 0.67 17.77 7.96
N VAL A 42 0.30 17.10 9.02
CA VAL A 42 1.23 16.36 9.87
C VAL A 42 1.73 15.12 9.13
N ILE A 43 0.82 14.36 8.50
CA ILE A 43 1.16 13.13 7.76
C ILE A 43 1.94 13.42 6.47
N ALA A 44 1.59 14.46 5.71
CA ALA A 44 2.28 14.80 4.45
C ALA A 44 3.77 15.14 4.61
N ARG A 45 4.23 15.41 5.83
CA ARG A 45 5.63 15.72 6.16
C ARG A 45 6.33 14.60 6.92
N ALA A 46 5.61 13.51 7.19
CA ALA A 46 6.06 12.46 8.06
C ALA A 46 6.78 11.37 7.28
N GLU A 47 7.93 10.94 7.78
CA GLU A 47 8.53 9.70 7.34
C GLU A 47 7.70 8.51 7.87
N ILE A 48 7.48 7.51 7.02
CA ILE A 48 6.79 6.28 7.37
C ILE A 48 7.83 5.15 7.32
N ASN A 49 8.02 4.48 8.46
CA ASN A 49 8.74 3.21 8.50
C ASN A 49 7.69 2.09 8.49
N LEU A 50 7.79 1.17 7.54
CA LEU A 50 6.83 0.11 7.29
C LEU A 50 7.53 -1.22 7.49
N ALA A 51 7.10 -2.00 8.48
CA ALA A 51 7.47 -3.40 8.59
C ALA A 51 6.35 -4.25 8.00
N ILE A 52 6.70 -5.23 7.18
CA ILE A 52 5.78 -6.19 6.57
C ILE A 52 6.16 -7.60 7.04
N THR A 53 5.15 -8.36 7.45
CA THR A 53 5.25 -9.80 7.65
C THR A 53 4.25 -10.47 6.74
N GLN A 54 4.73 -11.29 5.81
CA GLN A 54 3.89 -12.06 4.90
C GLN A 54 3.97 -13.54 5.25
N THR A 55 2.82 -14.17 5.44
CA THR A 55 2.70 -15.60 5.73
C THR A 55 1.73 -16.24 4.75
N THR A 56 1.80 -17.57 4.63
CA THR A 56 0.81 -18.35 3.91
C THR A 56 0.33 -19.45 4.83
N ASP A 57 -0.98 -19.53 5.02
CA ASP A 57 -1.59 -20.56 5.84
C ASP A 57 -1.39 -21.92 5.15
N ALA A 58 -0.75 -22.85 5.85
CA ALA A 58 -0.39 -24.15 5.29
C ALA A 58 -1.60 -25.06 5.02
N SER A 59 -2.74 -24.80 5.65
CA SER A 59 -3.97 -25.60 5.52
C SER A 59 -4.89 -25.12 4.41
N THR A 60 -4.94 -23.81 4.17
CA THR A 60 -5.82 -23.19 3.17
C THR A 60 -5.06 -22.68 1.94
N GLY A 61 -3.75 -22.46 2.04
CA GLY A 61 -2.94 -21.82 1.01
C GLY A 61 -3.18 -20.30 0.88
N VAL A 62 -4.00 -19.71 1.76
CA VAL A 62 -4.30 -18.27 1.75
C VAL A 62 -3.11 -17.50 2.32
N SER A 63 -2.67 -16.47 1.59
CA SER A 63 -1.61 -15.58 2.07
C SER A 63 -2.18 -14.44 2.91
N HIS A 64 -1.40 -14.02 3.91
CA HIS A 64 -1.67 -12.89 4.78
C HIS A 64 -0.52 -11.90 4.68
N ILE A 65 -0.83 -10.61 4.65
CA ILE A 65 0.15 -9.53 4.76
C ILE A 65 -0.20 -8.70 5.99
N ALA A 66 0.58 -8.86 7.05
CA ALA A 66 0.52 -8.01 8.22
C ALA A 66 1.49 -6.83 8.05
N THR A 67 1.02 -5.62 8.33
CA THR A 67 1.81 -4.39 8.21
C THR A 67 1.84 -3.63 9.53
N VAL A 68 3.00 -3.11 9.88
CA VAL A 68 3.20 -2.22 11.03
C VAL A 68 3.84 -0.93 10.52
N GLN A 69 3.05 0.15 10.47
CA GLN A 69 3.49 1.47 10.06
C GLN A 69 3.81 2.32 11.28
N LYS A 70 5.04 2.83 11.35
CA LYS A 70 5.52 3.73 12.39
C LYS A 70 5.77 5.10 11.80
N THR A 71 5.04 6.10 12.30
CA THR A 71 5.18 7.48 11.86
C THR A 71 4.82 8.44 13.00
N LEU A 72 5.66 9.46 13.24
CA LEU A 72 5.45 10.50 14.27
C LEU A 72 5.03 9.95 15.66
N GLY A 73 5.69 8.89 16.12
CA GLY A 73 5.39 8.25 17.41
C GLY A 73 4.07 7.47 17.44
N ARG A 74 3.35 7.36 16.33
CA ARG A 74 2.18 6.50 16.16
C ARG A 74 2.58 5.18 15.53
N VAL A 75 1.89 4.13 15.96
CA VAL A 75 1.95 2.79 15.36
C VAL A 75 0.57 2.50 14.80
N MET A 76 0.52 2.08 13.53
CA MET A 76 -0.71 1.66 12.86
C MET A 76 -0.47 0.25 12.33
N GLU A 77 -1.41 -0.64 12.62
CA GLU A 77 -1.36 -2.03 12.21
C GLU A 77 -2.51 -2.32 11.25
N ALA A 78 -2.25 -3.15 10.25
CA ALA A 78 -3.29 -3.65 9.34
C ALA A 78 -2.92 -5.06 8.90
N ASP A 79 -3.94 -5.92 8.75
CA ASP A 79 -3.81 -7.30 8.27
C ASP A 79 -4.65 -7.47 7.00
N PHE A 80 -4.01 -7.98 5.94
CA PHE A 80 -4.65 -8.19 4.64
C PHE A 80 -4.67 -9.69 4.33
N VAL A 81 -5.88 -10.26 4.31
CA VAL A 81 -6.11 -11.66 3.93
C VAL A 81 -6.36 -11.71 2.42
N LEU A 82 -5.52 -12.44 1.69
CA LEU A 82 -5.49 -12.42 0.23
C LEU A 82 -6.44 -13.46 -0.40
N ASP A 83 -7.70 -13.47 0.02
CA ASP A 83 -8.75 -14.39 -0.45
C ASP A 83 -9.95 -13.70 -1.11
N TRP A 84 -9.84 -12.40 -1.35
CA TRP A 84 -10.87 -11.54 -1.92
C TRP A 84 -12.19 -11.48 -1.13
N GLN A 85 -12.19 -11.88 0.14
CA GLN A 85 -13.35 -11.72 1.02
C GLN A 85 -13.29 -10.39 1.77
N GLU A 86 -14.44 -9.73 1.84
CA GLU A 86 -14.60 -8.46 2.54
C GLU A 86 -14.59 -8.63 4.05
N ARG A 87 -13.80 -7.79 4.73
CA ARG A 87 -13.64 -7.80 6.18
C ARG A 87 -13.63 -6.38 6.71
N GLY A 88 -14.42 -6.14 7.74
CA GLY A 88 -14.40 -4.89 8.49
C GLY A 88 -13.14 -4.76 9.33
N GLN A 89 -12.51 -3.59 9.30
CA GLN A 89 -11.40 -3.19 10.14
C GLN A 89 -11.54 -1.73 10.60
N VAL A 90 -10.84 -1.37 11.68
CA VAL A 90 -10.79 0.01 12.17
C VAL A 90 -9.39 0.56 11.96
N HIS A 91 -9.23 1.44 10.99
CA HIS A 91 -7.97 2.12 10.72
C HIS A 91 -7.81 3.35 11.61
N ALA A 92 -6.63 3.52 12.21
CA ALA A 92 -6.36 4.59 13.17
C ALA A 92 -6.56 6.02 12.62
N VAL A 93 -6.41 6.22 11.29
CA VAL A 93 -6.59 7.52 10.62
C VAL A 93 -7.93 7.63 9.88
N PHE A 94 -8.44 6.52 9.35
CA PHE A 94 -9.58 6.53 8.41
C PHE A 94 -10.87 5.99 9.04
N GLY A 95 -10.82 5.51 10.28
CA GLY A 95 -11.97 4.97 10.99
C GLY A 95 -12.36 3.59 10.50
N GLN A 96 -13.65 3.26 10.61
CA GLN A 96 -14.20 1.99 10.16
C GLN A 96 -14.16 1.89 8.63
N GLN A 97 -13.65 0.77 8.14
CA GLN A 97 -13.50 0.46 6.73
C GLN A 97 -13.78 -1.03 6.48
N ASP A 98 -14.26 -1.35 5.29
CA ASP A 98 -14.36 -2.71 4.80
C ASP A 98 -13.25 -2.93 3.75
N VAL A 99 -12.52 -4.03 3.88
CA VAL A 99 -11.33 -4.32 3.07
C VAL A 99 -11.43 -5.70 2.48
N LYS A 100 -11.08 -5.81 1.20
CA LYS A 100 -10.78 -7.09 0.54
C LYS A 100 -9.49 -6.96 -0.24
N SER A 101 -8.76 -8.06 -0.34
CA SER A 101 -7.46 -8.10 -0.99
C SER A 101 -7.18 -9.44 -1.66
N ARG A 102 -6.35 -9.46 -2.71
CA ARG A 102 -5.95 -10.68 -3.41
C ARG A 102 -4.63 -10.49 -4.15
N PHE A 103 -4.03 -11.60 -4.59
CA PHE A 103 -3.15 -11.56 -5.75
C PHE A 103 -3.99 -11.43 -7.03
N CYS A 104 -3.52 -10.59 -7.96
CA CYS A 104 -4.22 -10.32 -9.20
C CYS A 104 -3.20 -10.19 -10.35
N ASP A 105 -3.53 -10.75 -11.51
CA ASP A 105 -2.74 -10.50 -12.71
C ASP A 105 -2.84 -9.01 -13.07
N VAL A 106 -1.72 -8.37 -13.37
CA VAL A 106 -1.66 -6.94 -13.72
C VAL A 106 -2.62 -6.63 -14.88
N GLU A 107 -2.76 -7.53 -15.84
CA GLU A 107 -3.64 -7.37 -17.00
C GLU A 107 -5.14 -7.32 -16.65
N GLN A 108 -5.53 -7.83 -15.48
CA GLN A 108 -6.91 -7.78 -14.99
C GLN A 108 -7.27 -6.44 -14.35
N ILE A 109 -6.28 -5.58 -14.08
CA ILE A 109 -6.52 -4.24 -13.55
C ILE A 109 -6.99 -3.32 -14.69
N GLU A 110 -8.25 -2.86 -14.60
CA GLU A 110 -8.86 -2.06 -15.67
C GLU A 110 -8.35 -0.61 -15.70
N GLU A 111 -8.10 -0.03 -14.53
CA GLU A 111 -7.61 1.35 -14.40
C GLU A 111 -6.16 1.46 -14.86
N THR A 112 -5.93 2.30 -15.87
CA THR A 112 -4.63 2.47 -16.52
C THR A 112 -3.56 2.96 -15.54
N PHE A 113 -3.91 3.90 -14.67
CA PHE A 113 -2.98 4.38 -13.63
C PHE A 113 -2.55 3.26 -12.67
N LEU A 114 -3.40 2.28 -12.41
CA LEU A 114 -3.08 1.16 -11.52
C LEU A 114 -2.40 -0.01 -12.26
N ARG A 115 -2.58 -0.13 -13.58
CA ARG A 115 -2.05 -1.22 -14.41
C ARG A 115 -0.63 -0.99 -14.93
N GLU A 116 -0.25 0.25 -15.23
CA GLU A 116 0.97 0.51 -16.04
C GLU A 116 2.21 0.90 -15.23
N GLY A 117 3.37 1.03 -15.86
CA GLY A 117 4.59 1.59 -15.23
C GLY A 117 5.26 0.73 -14.15
N TRP A 118 4.87 -0.53 -14.03
CA TRP A 118 5.54 -1.51 -13.19
C TRP A 118 6.86 -1.99 -13.81
N GLU A 119 7.70 -2.66 -13.02
CA GLU A 119 8.95 -3.23 -13.51
C GLU A 119 8.74 -4.22 -14.68
N PRO A 120 9.67 -4.30 -15.64
CA PRO A 120 9.54 -5.19 -16.78
C PRO A 120 9.34 -6.65 -16.35
N GLY A 121 8.29 -7.28 -16.89
CA GLY A 121 7.98 -8.68 -16.61
C GLY A 121 7.17 -8.92 -15.33
N LEU A 122 6.75 -7.87 -14.60
CA LEU A 122 5.81 -8.03 -13.49
C LEU A 122 4.45 -8.49 -14.02
N GLN A 123 4.05 -9.71 -13.67
CA GLN A 123 2.77 -10.30 -14.09
C GLN A 123 1.69 -10.19 -13.02
N GLU A 124 2.08 -10.19 -11.75
CA GLU A 124 1.16 -10.27 -10.62
C GLU A 124 1.41 -9.13 -9.62
N VAL A 125 0.34 -8.65 -9.01
CA VAL A 125 0.30 -7.58 -8.01
C VAL A 125 -0.57 -7.97 -6.83
N VAL A 126 -0.44 -7.24 -5.72
CA VAL A 126 -1.45 -7.27 -4.65
C VAL A 126 -2.48 -6.20 -4.95
N GLU A 127 -3.74 -6.62 -5.10
CA GLU A 127 -4.88 -5.72 -5.24
C GLU A 127 -5.60 -5.59 -3.91
N VAL A 128 -5.92 -4.37 -3.51
CA VAL A 128 -6.66 -4.07 -2.28
C VAL A 128 -7.76 -3.07 -2.59
N ILE A 129 -8.98 -3.37 -2.19
CA ILE A 129 -10.11 -2.43 -2.22
C ILE A 129 -10.49 -2.12 -0.79
N VAL A 130 -10.54 -0.83 -0.46
CA VAL A 130 -10.94 -0.31 0.84
C VAL A 130 -12.15 0.59 0.67
N GLU A 131 -13.25 0.26 1.31
CA GLU A 131 -14.47 1.08 1.34
C GLU A 131 -14.67 1.67 2.74
N GLY A 132 -14.93 2.97 2.82
CA GLY A 132 -15.12 3.63 4.10
C GLY A 132 -15.34 5.13 3.98
N SER A 133 -16.09 5.70 4.92
CA SER A 133 -16.42 7.14 4.93
C SER A 133 -16.99 7.65 3.59
N GLY A 134 -17.77 6.79 2.90
CA GLY A 134 -18.37 7.05 1.59
C GLY A 134 -17.38 7.13 0.43
N CYS A 135 -16.15 6.64 0.61
CA CYS A 135 -15.11 6.61 -0.41
C CYS A 135 -14.71 5.17 -0.71
N THR A 136 -14.20 4.95 -1.93
CA THR A 136 -13.50 3.72 -2.31
C THR A 136 -12.05 4.07 -2.60
N ALA A 137 -11.11 3.40 -1.95
CA ALA A 137 -9.69 3.45 -2.29
C ALA A 137 -9.30 2.11 -2.92
N TRP A 138 -9.06 2.13 -4.23
CA TRP A 138 -8.55 0.99 -4.99
C TRP A 138 -7.03 1.10 -5.06
N GLN A 139 -6.34 0.14 -4.45
CA GLN A 139 -4.89 0.11 -4.38
C GLN A 139 -4.33 -1.09 -5.14
N VAL A 140 -3.20 -0.85 -5.80
CA VAL A 140 -2.41 -1.91 -6.44
C VAL A 140 -0.97 -1.77 -5.97
N TRP A 141 -0.41 -2.85 -5.46
CA TRP A 141 0.94 -2.89 -4.92
C TRP A 141 1.84 -3.77 -5.78
N GLY A 142 3.00 -3.24 -6.11
CA GLY A 142 3.97 -3.89 -6.97
C GLY A 142 5.35 -3.30 -6.80
N PHE A 143 6.16 -3.41 -7.86
CA PHE A 143 7.51 -2.88 -7.91
C PHE A 143 7.69 -2.02 -9.15
N GLU A 144 8.40 -0.90 -8.98
CA GLU A 144 8.81 -0.01 -10.06
C GLU A 144 10.33 0.13 -10.04
N VAL A 145 10.93 0.33 -11.22
CA VAL A 145 12.32 0.77 -11.34
C VAL A 145 12.31 2.27 -11.61
N ILE A 146 12.77 3.06 -10.64
CA ILE A 146 12.82 4.52 -10.68
C ILE A 146 14.28 4.94 -10.55
N ASP A 147 14.80 5.71 -11.51
CA ASP A 147 16.21 6.14 -11.56
C ASP A 147 17.22 4.97 -11.43
N GLY A 148 16.84 3.78 -11.91
CA GLY A 148 17.67 2.57 -11.87
C GLY A 148 17.59 1.79 -10.55
N GLU A 149 16.84 2.27 -9.56
CA GLU A 149 16.60 1.60 -8.30
C GLU A 149 15.20 0.96 -8.26
N ARG A 150 15.10 -0.24 -7.68
CA ARG A 150 13.84 -0.97 -7.57
C ARG A 150 13.15 -0.62 -6.24
N HIS A 151 11.90 -0.20 -6.28
CA HIS A 151 11.15 0.22 -5.09
C HIS A 151 9.85 -0.57 -4.95
N HIS A 152 9.42 -0.83 -3.71
CA HIS A 152 8.05 -1.25 -3.46
C HIS A 152 7.13 -0.04 -3.60
N VAL A 153 6.10 -0.17 -4.40
CA VAL A 153 5.18 0.93 -4.71
C VAL A 153 3.75 0.51 -4.46
N ARG A 154 2.99 1.40 -3.83
CA ARG A 154 1.54 1.30 -3.68
C ARG A 154 0.90 2.45 -4.44
N ARG A 155 0.19 2.14 -5.51
CA ARG A 155 -0.64 3.10 -6.23
C ARG A 155 -2.04 3.02 -5.69
N SER A 156 -2.73 4.15 -5.59
CA SER A 156 -4.11 4.20 -5.13
C SER A 156 -4.93 5.19 -5.93
N LEU A 157 -6.11 4.77 -6.37
CA LEU A 157 -7.18 5.63 -6.85
C LEU A 157 -8.22 5.73 -5.75
N VAL A 158 -8.38 6.94 -5.20
CA VAL A 158 -9.38 7.25 -4.17
C VAL A 158 -10.54 7.99 -4.82
N ALA A 159 -11.72 7.39 -4.81
CA ALA A 159 -12.94 7.95 -5.39
C ALA A 159 -13.99 8.25 -4.31
N LYS A 160 -14.69 9.37 -4.46
CA LYS A 160 -15.86 9.77 -3.67
C LYS A 160 -16.85 10.54 -4.54
N GLY A 161 -17.93 9.88 -4.94
CA GLY A 161 -18.83 10.42 -5.96
C GLY A 161 -18.08 10.67 -7.26
N GLU A 162 -18.19 11.87 -7.82
CA GLU A 162 -17.51 12.26 -9.07
C GLU A 162 -16.04 12.68 -8.88
N LYS A 163 -15.58 12.80 -7.63
CA LYS A 163 -14.20 13.21 -7.33
C LYS A 163 -13.30 11.99 -7.24
N GLN A 164 -12.13 12.08 -7.85
CA GLN A 164 -11.07 11.08 -7.74
C GLN A 164 -9.72 11.74 -7.49
N GLN A 165 -8.83 11.03 -6.80
CA GLN A 165 -7.43 11.37 -6.62
C GLN A 165 -6.58 10.12 -6.79
N MET A 166 -5.54 10.22 -7.62
CA MET A 166 -4.55 9.19 -7.83
C MET A 166 -3.29 9.55 -7.02
N ILE A 167 -2.71 8.57 -6.34
CA ILE A 167 -1.50 8.77 -5.55
C ILE A 167 -0.58 7.55 -5.68
N LYS A 168 0.71 7.82 -5.79
CA LYS A 168 1.78 6.84 -5.68
C LYS A 168 2.54 7.02 -4.36
N MET A 169 2.58 5.96 -3.55
CA MET A 169 3.43 5.84 -2.36
C MET A 169 4.62 4.95 -2.69
N VAL A 170 5.85 5.44 -2.48
CA VAL A 170 7.09 4.73 -2.83
C VAL A 170 7.86 4.39 -1.56
N TYR A 171 8.31 3.14 -1.47
CA TYR A 171 9.04 2.61 -0.31
C TYR A 171 10.38 2.00 -0.74
N ASP A 172 11.43 2.49 -0.11
CA ASP A 172 12.78 1.96 -0.22
C ASP A 172 12.93 0.76 0.70
N TRP A 173 13.73 -0.22 0.30
CA TRP A 173 14.14 -1.30 1.18
C TRP A 173 15.03 -0.76 2.30
N ASP A 174 14.72 -1.16 3.53
CA ASP A 174 15.51 -0.88 4.72
C ASP A 174 16.01 -2.24 5.24
N GLU A 175 17.30 -2.52 5.08
CA GLU A 175 17.87 -3.79 5.53
C GLU A 175 17.61 -3.97 7.03
N PRO A 176 17.29 -5.21 7.48
CA PRO A 176 17.27 -5.50 8.90
C PRO A 176 18.63 -5.12 9.49
N LYS A 177 18.66 -4.15 10.40
CA LYS A 177 19.89 -3.87 11.15
C LYS A 177 20.20 -5.12 11.94
N GLU A 178 21.34 -5.75 11.65
CA GLU A 178 21.90 -6.78 12.53
C GLU A 178 21.96 -6.20 13.95
N VAL A 179 21.35 -6.93 14.90
CA VAL A 179 21.33 -6.57 16.32
C VAL A 179 22.61 -7.05 16.98
#